data_AF-A0A427V3W6-F1
#
_entry.id   AF-A0A427V3W6-F1
#
_cell.length_a   1.000
_cell.length_b   1.000
_cell.length_c   1.000
_cell.angle_alpha   90.00
_cell.angle_beta   90.00
_cell.angle_gamma   90.00
#
_symmetry.space_group_name_H-M   'P 1'
#
loop_
_entity.id
_entity.type
_entity.pdbx_description
1 polymer ?
#
loop_
_entity_poly.entity_id
_entity_poly.type
_entity_poly.pdbx_seq_one_letter_code
_entity_poly.pdbx_strand_id
1 'polypeptide(L)' 'MNKYEIKILKKGDEVLNVISYLGNLAVAVKRKKGHVDIVLIEKDEENIPSVAETWTISEGDNEVTVSNGTVKISTF' A
#
# COMPACT_ATOMS: atom_id res chain seq x y z
N MET A 1 -10.20 19.78 19.09
CA MET A 1 -9.47 18.75 18.30
C MET A 1 -9.79 19.01 16.85
N ASN A 2 -8.79 19.27 16.01
CA ASN A 2 -9.03 19.51 14.58
C ASN A 2 -9.48 18.22 13.92
N LYS A 3 -10.49 18.30 13.05
CA LYS A 3 -11.02 17.17 12.30
C LYS A 3 -10.42 17.21 10.91
N TYR A 4 -9.54 16.26 10.60
CA TYR A 4 -8.97 16.09 9.27
C TYR A 4 -9.74 15.01 8.51
N GLU A 5 -9.99 15.23 7.23
CA GLU A 5 -10.59 14.26 6.32
C GLU A 5 -9.60 13.98 5.18
N ILE A 6 -9.14 12.74 5.06
CA ILE A 6 -8.23 12.30 3.98
C ILE A 6 -9.00 11.34 3.07
N LYS A 7 -9.12 11.71 1.80
CA LYS A 7 -9.87 10.94 0.79
C LYS A 7 -8.92 10.03 0.02
N ILE A 8 -8.73 8.81 0.50
CA ILE A 8 -7.82 7.81 -0.12
C ILE A 8 -8.52 6.76 -0.99
N LEU A 9 -9.86 6.78 -1.02
CA LEU A 9 -10.70 5.82 -1.75
C LEU A 9 -11.31 6.45 -3.00
N LYS A 10 -11.40 5.65 -4.07
CA LYS A 10 -12.19 5.95 -5.27
C LYS A 10 -13.44 5.08 -5.32
N LYS A 11 -14.38 5.40 -6.22
CA LYS A 11 -15.62 4.63 -6.39
C LYS A 11 -15.30 3.16 -6.72
N GLY A 12 -15.74 2.26 -5.85
CA GLY A 12 -15.51 0.81 -5.98
C GLY A 12 -14.27 0.29 -5.27
N ASP A 13 -13.55 1.14 -4.53
CA ASP A 13 -12.53 0.70 -3.59
C ASP A 13 -13.18 0.31 -2.25
N GLU A 14 -12.49 -0.56 -1.50
CA GLU A 14 -12.92 -1.06 -0.20
C GLU A 14 -11.75 -1.05 0.79
N VAL A 15 -11.99 -0.57 2.01
CA VAL A 15 -10.99 -0.68 3.09
C VAL A 15 -11.07 -2.09 3.66
N LEU A 16 -9.97 -2.83 3.55
CA LEU A 16 -9.85 -4.18 4.10
C LEU A 16 -9.43 -4.15 5.56
N ASN A 17 -8.49 -3.27 5.90
CA ASN A 17 -7.96 -3.18 7.26
C ASN A 17 -7.31 -1.82 7.50
N VAL A 18 -7.22 -1.45 8.78
CA VAL A 18 -6.48 -0.29 9.26
C VAL A 18 -5.55 -0.79 10.37
N ILE A 19 -4.25 -0.69 10.16
CA ILE A 19 -3.24 -1.25 11.06
C ILE A 19 -2.24 -0.18 11.49
N SER A 20 -1.73 -0.31 12.72
CA SER A 20 -0.55 0.46 13.11
C SER A 20 0.69 -0.18 12.52
N TYR A 21 1.53 0.63 11.88
CA TYR A 21 2.78 0.19 11.26
C TYR A 21 3.88 1.18 11.63
N LEU A 22 4.87 0.73 12.40
CA LEU A 22 6.01 1.54 12.85
C LEU A 22 5.63 2.87 13.55
N GLY A 23 4.52 2.88 14.29
CA GLY A 23 4.00 4.09 14.95
C GLY A 23 3.12 4.98 14.06
N ASN A 24 3.02 4.65 12.77
CA ASN A 24 2.13 5.29 11.80
C ASN A 24 0.88 4.45 11.54
N LEU A 25 0.00 4.94 10.66
CA LEU A 25 -1.24 4.25 10.29
C LEU A 25 -1.13 3.76 8.84
N ALA A 26 -1.26 2.47 8.61
CA ALA A 26 -1.36 1.91 7.27
C ALA A 26 -2.80 1.45 7.00
N VAL A 27 -3.34 1.83 5.84
CA VAL A 27 -4.69 1.46 5.41
C VAL A 27 -4.58 0.52 4.21
N ALA A 28 -5.05 -0.71 4.38
CA ALA A 28 -5.15 -1.67 3.29
C ALA A 28 -6.43 -1.41 2.50
N VAL A 29 -6.29 -1.09 1.22
CA VAL A 29 -7.39 -0.73 0.32
C VAL A 29 -7.42 -1.71 -0.84
N LYS A 30 -8.48 -2.51 -0.93
CA LYS A 30 -8.77 -3.28 -2.14
C LYS A 30 -9.25 -2.31 -3.22
N ARG A 31 -8.50 -2.20 -4.30
CA ARG A 31 -8.89 -1.39 -5.45
C ARG A 31 -9.93 -2.12 -6.28
N LYS A 32 -10.74 -1.36 -7.02
CA LYS A 32 -11.75 -1.91 -7.94
C LYS A 32 -11.19 -3.00 -8.89
N LYS A 33 -9.91 -2.91 -9.28
CA LYS A 33 -9.23 -3.86 -10.18
C LYS A 33 -8.70 -5.13 -9.49
N GLY A 34 -8.90 -5.29 -8.18
CA GLY A 34 -8.58 -6.50 -7.43
C GLY A 34 -7.27 -6.47 -6.65
N HIS A 35 -6.29 -5.63 -7.03
CA HIS A 35 -5.07 -5.45 -6.24
C HIS A 35 -5.34 -4.70 -4.93
N VAL A 36 -4.43 -4.86 -3.97
CA VAL A 36 -4.50 -4.21 -2.66
C VAL A 36 -3.41 -3.15 -2.57
N ASP A 37 -3.80 -1.92 -2.32
CA ASP A 37 -2.84 -0.88 -1.96
C ASP A 37 -2.72 -0.78 -0.43
N ILE A 38 -1.49 -0.60 0.06
CA ILE A 38 -1.21 -0.19 1.43
C ILE A 38 -0.90 1.30 1.39
N VAL A 39 -1.78 2.12 1.95
CA VAL A 39 -1.61 3.58 2.04
C VAL A 39 -1.08 3.93 3.42
N LEU A 40 0.15 4.42 3.49
CA LEU A 40 0.77 4.86 4.73
C LEU A 40 0.40 6.32 5.03
N ILE A 41 -0.19 6.54 6.21
CA ILE A 41 -0.54 7.85 6.74
C ILE A 41 0.42 8.17 7.87
N GLU A 42 1.17 9.25 7.70
CA GLU A 42 2.09 9.80 8.70
C GLU A 42 1.62 11.19 9.12
N LYS A 43 2.09 11.62 10.30
CA LYS A 43 1.89 12.98 10.78
C LYS A 43 3.20 13.74 10.67
N ASP A 44 3.12 14.97 10.20
CA ASP A 44 4.26 15.88 10.24
C ASP A 44 4.52 16.42 11.66
N GLU A 45 5.50 17.31 11.78
CA GLU A 45 5.88 17.97 13.04
C GLU A 45 4.73 18.77 13.66
N GLU A 46 3.73 19.18 12.86
CA GLU A 46 2.54 19.91 13.30
C GLU A 46 1.36 18.98 13.63
N ASN A 47 1.58 17.66 13.64
CA ASN A 47 0.57 16.62 13.81
C ASN A 47 -0.50 16.57 12.70
N ILE A 48 -0.21 17.11 11.51
CA ILE A 48 -1.13 17.09 10.37
C ILE A 48 -0.94 15.76 9.62
N PRO A 49 -1.99 14.93 9.50
CA PRO A 49 -1.88 13.64 8.82
C PRO A 49 -1.87 13.81 7.29
N SER A 50 -1.00 13.08 6.60
CA SER A 50 -0.91 13.06 5.13
C SER A 50 -0.50 11.68 4.60
N VAL A 51 -0.73 11.43 3.31
CA VAL A 51 -0.27 10.19 2.66
C VAL A 51 1.22 10.31 2.41
N ALA A 52 2.02 9.47 3.07
CA ALA A 52 3.47 9.44 2.89
C ALA A 52 3.85 8.53 1.71
N GLU A 53 3.36 7.30 1.72
CA GLU A 53 3.67 6.30 0.70
C GLU A 53 2.46 5.46 0.32
N THR A 54 2.52 4.83 -0.84
CA THR A 54 1.55 3.82 -1.27
C THR A 54 2.29 2.67 -1.92
N TRP A 55 2.07 1.46 -1.43
CA TRP A 55 2.58 0.22 -2.01
C TRP A 55 1.43 -0.58 -2.59
N THR A 56 1.60 -1.15 -3.78
CA THR A 56 0.59 -2.04 -4.38
C THR A 56 1.05 -3.49 -4.19
N ILE A 57 0.20 -4.29 -3.58
CA ILE A 57 0.33 -5.73 -3.46
C ILE A 57 -0.60 -6.37 -4.49
N SER A 58 0.00 -7.08 -5.45
CA SER A 58 -0.71 -7.83 -6.49
C SER A 58 -0.21 -9.27 -6.54
N GLU A 59 -0.93 -10.11 -7.28
CA GLU A 59 -0.38 -11.37 -7.77
C GLU A 59 0.80 -11.06 -8.70
N GLY A 60 1.86 -11.87 -8.66
CA GLY A 60 2.94 -11.76 -9.63
C GLY A 60 3.11 -13.02 -10.46
N ASP A 61 3.72 -12.80 -11.62
CA ASP A 61 3.79 -13.76 -12.73
C ASP A 61 5.11 -14.54 -12.71
N ASN A 62 5.48 -15.13 -11.57
CA ASN A 62 6.64 -16.02 -11.39
C ASN A 62 7.74 -15.89 -12.47
N GLU A 63 8.46 -14.77 -12.51
CA GLU A 63 9.42 -14.53 -13.59
C GLU A 63 10.71 -15.36 -13.37
N VAL A 64 11.02 -16.22 -14.35
CA VAL A 64 12.31 -16.93 -14.40
C VAL A 64 13.23 -16.19 -15.36
N THR A 65 14.24 -15.52 -14.81
CA THR A 65 15.32 -14.92 -15.61
C THR A 65 16.53 -15.84 -15.58
N VAL A 66 17.02 -16.26 -16.76
CA VAL A 66 18.29 -17.00 -16.90
C VAL A 66 19.31 -16.08 -17.54
N SER A 67 20.37 -15.75 -16.81
CA SER A 67 21.50 -14.97 -17.32
C SER A 67 22.82 -15.57 -16.84
N ASN A 68 23.77 -15.76 -17.77
CA ASN A 68 25.11 -16.30 -17.51
C ASN A 68 25.12 -17.60 -16.65
N GLY A 69 24.20 -18.53 -16.92
CA GLY A 69 24.10 -19.81 -16.19
C GLY A 69 23.52 -19.69 -14.77
N THR A 70 23.09 -18.50 -14.35
CA THR A 70 22.36 -18.29 -13.10
C THR A 70 20.88 -18.23 -13.39
N VAL A 71 20.10 -19.05 -12.68
CA VAL A 71 18.64 -19.02 -12.73
C VAL A 71 18.16 -18.20 -11.54
N LYS A 72 17.53 -17.05 -11.82
CA LYS A 72 16.82 -16.25 -10.82
C LYS A 72 15.33 -16.52 -10.97
N ILE A 73 14.76 -17.13 -9.94
CA ILE A 73 13.32 -17.33 -9.82
C ILE A 73 12.79 -16.19 -8.93
N SER A 74 11.96 -15.32 -9.49
CA SER A 74 11.22 -14.31 -8.72
C SER A 74 9.82 -14.85 -8.48
N THR A 75 9.52 -15.23 -7.24
CA THR A 75 8.20 -15.80 -6.86
C THR A 75 7.24 -14.75 -6.31
N PHE A 76 7.47 -13.47 -6.59
CA PHE A 76 6.55 -12.41 -6.24
C PHE A 76 5.50 -12.31 -7.34
#